data_AF-A0A7R8ZWR8-F1
#
_entry.id   AF-A0A7R8ZWR8-F1
#
_cell.length_a   1.000
_cell.length_b   1.000
_cell.length_c   1.000
_cell.angle_alpha   90.00
_cell.angle_beta   90.00
_cell.angle_gamma   90.00
#
_symmetry.space_group_name_H-M   'P 1'
#
loop_
_entity.id
_entity.type
_entity.pdbx_description
1 polymer ?
#
loop_
_entity_poly.entity_id
_entity_poly.type
_entity_poly.pdbx_seq_one_letter_code
_entity_poly.pdbx_strand_id
1 'polypeptide(L)'
;MSDSIDSLYPFLNGRKKDPASENAALLESVRQKSDESLAAKQTFFADHAQALVDAAKAVAKVYRSGGKLFSMGNGGSSCDASHFAVEFQHPVTAGRPSLPAWNLTIDTALFSAVANDVG
;
A
#
# COMPACT_ATOMS: atom_id res chain seq x y z
N MET A 1 -2.88 -30.63 13.49
CA MET A 1 -2.16 -29.35 13.27
C MET A 1 -1.45 -29.27 11.91
N SER A 2 -1.19 -30.38 11.21
CA SER A 2 -0.60 -30.38 9.85
C SER A 2 -1.52 -29.80 8.76
N ASP A 3 -2.84 -29.96 8.90
CA ASP A 3 -3.79 -29.62 7.81
C ASP A 3 -3.92 -28.11 7.51
N SER A 4 -3.51 -27.23 8.44
CA SER A 4 -3.69 -25.77 8.29
C SER A 4 -2.62 -25.14 7.39
N ILE A 5 -1.35 -25.57 7.53
CA ILE A 5 -0.25 -25.08 6.69
C ILE A 5 -0.37 -25.61 5.26
N ASP A 6 -0.83 -26.85 5.10
CA ASP A 6 -1.06 -27.49 3.79
C ASP A 6 -2.11 -26.76 2.94
N SER A 7 -3.12 -26.17 3.60
CA SER A 7 -4.14 -25.34 2.97
C SER A 7 -3.57 -23.99 2.49
N LEU A 8 -2.73 -23.37 3.32
CA LEU A 8 -2.16 -22.03 3.04
C LEU A 8 -1.02 -22.09 2.01
N TYR A 9 -0.21 -23.14 2.06
CA TYR A 9 0.99 -23.29 1.23
C TYR A 9 1.06 -24.68 0.56
N PRO A 10 0.07 -25.00 -0.31
CA PRO A 10 -0.06 -26.33 -0.91
C PRO A 10 1.12 -26.75 -1.80
N PHE A 11 1.98 -25.81 -2.18
CA PHE A 11 3.18 -26.02 -2.98
C PHE A 11 4.41 -26.45 -2.18
N LEU A 12 4.41 -26.32 -0.84
CA LEU A 12 5.54 -26.74 0.00
C LEU A 12 5.69 -28.27 0.09
N ASN A 13 4.63 -29.02 -0.24
CA ASN A 13 4.57 -30.47 -0.05
C ASN A 13 4.95 -31.29 -1.29
N GLY A 14 5.57 -30.69 -2.31
CA GLY A 14 6.18 -31.41 -3.44
C GLY A 14 5.22 -32.21 -4.33
N ARG A 15 3.90 -32.05 -4.21
CA ARG A 15 2.92 -32.66 -5.13
C ARG A 15 3.00 -31.93 -6.47
N LYS A 16 3.53 -32.58 -7.51
CA LYS A 16 3.48 -32.07 -8.89
C LYS A 16 2.01 -31.96 -9.31
N LYS A 17 1.51 -30.73 -9.46
CA LYS A 17 0.22 -30.46 -10.11
C LYS A 17 0.37 -30.69 -11.61
N ASP A 18 -0.71 -31.12 -12.25
CA ASP A 18 -0.80 -31.14 -13.71
C ASP A 18 -0.62 -29.69 -14.23
N PRO A 19 0.39 -29.40 -15.08
CA PRO A 19 0.67 -28.04 -15.53
C PRO A 19 -0.51 -27.35 -16.22
N ALA A 20 -1.36 -28.10 -16.93
CA ALA A 20 -2.54 -27.54 -17.59
C ALA A 20 -3.61 -27.10 -16.57
N SER A 21 -3.88 -27.94 -15.57
CA SER A 21 -4.75 -27.64 -14.43
C SER A 21 -4.24 -26.46 -13.58
N GLU A 22 -2.93 -26.37 -13.37
CA GLU A 22 -2.30 -25.27 -12.64
C GLU A 22 -2.43 -23.93 -13.38
N ASN A 23 -2.14 -23.91 -14.69
CA ASN A 23 -2.26 -22.70 -15.49
C ASN A 23 -3.71 -22.19 -15.55
N ALA A 24 -4.69 -23.09 -15.69
CA ALA A 24 -6.10 -22.72 -15.64
C ALA A 24 -6.49 -22.08 -14.29
N ALA A 25 -6.01 -22.63 -13.17
CA ALA A 25 -6.24 -22.07 -11.85
C ALA A 25 -5.56 -20.70 -11.64
N LEU A 26 -4.36 -20.51 -12.18
CA LEU A 26 -3.66 -19.21 -12.15
C LEU A 26 -4.40 -18.15 -12.96
N LEU A 27 -4.87 -18.49 -14.17
CA LEU A 27 -5.65 -17.59 -15.01
C LEU A 27 -6.96 -17.17 -14.34
N GLU A 28 -7.65 -18.12 -13.71
CA GLU A 28 -8.86 -17.78 -12.93
C GLU A 28 -8.52 -16.90 -11.72
N SER A 29 -7.41 -17.17 -11.01
CA SER A 29 -6.99 -16.32 -9.89
C SER A 29 -6.66 -14.89 -10.34
N VAL A 30 -6.04 -14.71 -11.51
CA VAL A 30 -5.79 -13.39 -12.09
C VAL A 30 -7.10 -12.67 -12.39
N ARG A 31 -8.05 -13.35 -13.05
CA ARG A 31 -9.37 -12.80 -13.36
C ARG A 31 -10.10 -12.38 -12.10
N GLN A 32 -10.19 -13.28 -11.12
CA GLN A 32 -10.87 -13.03 -9.85
C GLN A 32 -10.27 -11.83 -9.11
N LYS A 33 -8.94 -11.76 -8.95
CA LYS A 33 -8.28 -10.63 -8.27
C LYS A 33 -8.50 -9.31 -9.00
N SER A 34 -8.49 -9.33 -10.32
CA SER A 34 -8.79 -8.15 -11.14
C SER A 34 -10.22 -7.67 -10.90
N ASP A 35 -11.19 -8.57 -10.95
CA ASP A 35 -12.60 -8.28 -10.78
C ASP A 35 -12.89 -7.76 -9.35
N GLU A 36 -12.33 -8.42 -8.34
CA GLU A 36 -12.42 -7.98 -6.93
C GLU A 36 -11.80 -6.59 -6.74
N SER A 37 -10.64 -6.33 -7.35
CA SER A 37 -9.96 -5.03 -7.25
C SER A 37 -10.74 -3.91 -7.94
N LEU A 38 -11.45 -4.20 -9.03
CA LEU A 38 -12.33 -3.24 -9.69
C LEU A 38 -13.55 -2.94 -8.82
N ALA A 39 -14.23 -3.98 -8.34
CA ALA A 39 -15.41 -3.85 -7.49
C ALA A 39 -15.09 -3.05 -6.22
N ALA A 40 -13.97 -3.34 -5.55
CA ALA A 40 -13.52 -2.61 -4.37
C ALA A 40 -13.32 -1.11 -4.64
N LYS A 41 -12.70 -0.74 -5.77
CA LYS A 41 -12.52 0.67 -6.14
C LYS A 41 -13.85 1.35 -6.45
N GLN A 42 -14.74 0.68 -7.20
CA GLN A 42 -16.05 1.23 -7.55
C GLN A 42 -16.86 1.57 -6.30
N THR A 43 -16.97 0.61 -5.37
CA THR A 43 -17.67 0.82 -4.09
C THR A 43 -17.01 1.93 -3.27
N PHE A 44 -15.68 1.90 -3.11
CA PHE A 44 -14.97 2.92 -2.34
C PHE A 44 -15.23 4.33 -2.86
N PHE A 45 -15.12 4.56 -4.18
CA PHE A 45 -15.32 5.90 -4.73
C PHE A 45 -16.79 6.32 -4.78
N ALA A 46 -17.73 5.39 -4.93
CA ALA A 46 -19.15 5.70 -4.79
C ALA A 46 -19.47 6.25 -3.39
N ASP A 47 -18.88 5.67 -2.35
CA ASP A 47 -19.19 6.00 -0.95
C ASP A 47 -18.31 7.12 -0.37
N HIS A 48 -17.09 7.31 -0.88
CA HIS A 48 -16.06 8.13 -0.23
C HIS A 48 -15.41 9.21 -1.12
N ALA A 49 -15.88 9.43 -2.35
CA ALA A 49 -15.30 10.46 -3.23
C ALA A 49 -15.24 11.85 -2.57
N GLN A 50 -16.28 12.25 -1.83
CA GLN A 50 -16.29 13.53 -1.14
C GLN A 50 -15.22 13.60 -0.04
N ALA A 51 -15.07 12.54 0.76
CA ALA A 51 -14.07 12.47 1.82
C ALA A 51 -12.64 12.56 1.25
N LEU A 52 -12.38 11.96 0.07
CA LEU A 52 -11.10 12.08 -0.62
C LEU A 52 -10.79 13.54 -1.01
N VAL A 53 -11.77 14.25 -1.59
CA VAL A 53 -11.62 15.66 -1.96
C VAL A 53 -11.35 16.51 -0.73
N ASP A 54 -12.03 16.25 0.38
CA ASP A 54 -11.86 17.01 1.61
C ASP A 54 -10.50 16.73 2.27
N ALA A 55 -10.01 15.48 2.23
CA ALA A 55 -8.65 15.13 2.64
C ALA A 55 -7.60 15.88 1.81
N ALA A 56 -7.75 15.90 0.48
CA ALA A 56 -6.84 16.63 -0.41
C ALA A 56 -6.84 18.14 -0.11
N LYS A 57 -8.01 18.74 0.13
CA LYS A 57 -8.13 20.15 0.52
C LYS A 57 -7.47 20.44 1.87
N ALA A 58 -7.60 19.53 2.84
CA ALA A 58 -6.97 19.66 4.14
C ALA A 58 -5.44 19.65 4.03
N VAL A 59 -4.87 18.70 3.28
CA VAL A 59 -3.42 18.65 3.01
C VAL A 59 -2.96 19.94 2.29
N ALA A 60 -3.69 20.39 1.28
CA ALA A 60 -3.36 21.62 0.58
C ALA A 60 -3.42 22.87 1.50
N LYS A 61 -4.34 22.90 2.47
CA LYS A 61 -4.41 23.97 3.48
C LYS A 61 -3.16 23.98 4.36
N VAL A 62 -2.69 22.81 4.81
CA VAL A 62 -1.46 22.68 5.61
C VAL A 62 -0.27 23.31 4.88
N TYR A 63 -0.08 23.00 3.59
CA TYR A 63 1.01 23.58 2.82
C TYR A 63 0.86 25.08 2.56
N ARG A 64 -0.37 25.56 2.31
CA ARG A 64 -0.61 27.02 2.19
C ARG A 64 -0.28 27.79 3.46
N SER A 65 -0.35 27.14 4.63
CA SER A 65 0.08 27.72 5.90
C SER A 65 1.56 27.46 6.24
N GLY A 66 2.39 27.02 5.29
CA GLY A 66 3.81 26.74 5.52
C GLY A 66 4.07 25.45 6.31
N GLY A 67 3.09 24.55 6.35
CA GLY A 67 3.17 23.26 7.02
C GLY A 67 3.93 22.20 6.22
N LYS A 68 3.91 20.99 6.75
CA LYS A 68 4.61 19.82 6.23
C LYS A 68 3.80 18.55 6.44
N LEU A 69 4.12 17.52 5.65
CA LEU A 69 3.48 16.22 5.71
C LEU A 69 4.38 15.19 6.40
N PHE A 70 3.79 14.35 7.23
CA PHE A 70 4.40 13.14 7.75
C PHE A 70 3.51 11.96 7.39
N SER A 71 4.11 10.87 6.95
CA SER A 71 3.44 9.64 6.56
C SER A 71 4.07 8.46 7.29
N MET A 72 3.29 7.42 7.52
CA MET A 72 3.73 6.19 8.19
C MET A 72 2.77 5.05 7.86
N GLY A 73 3.23 3.81 7.98
CA GLY A 73 2.41 2.63 7.78
C GLY A 73 3.19 1.35 8.06
N ASN A 74 2.48 0.22 8.15
CA ASN A 74 3.06 -1.10 8.40
C ASN A 74 2.97 -1.97 7.14
N GLY A 75 3.95 -2.84 6.92
CA GLY A 75 3.95 -3.76 5.77
C GLY A 75 3.78 -3.01 4.45
N GLY A 76 2.80 -3.41 3.63
CA GLY A 76 2.49 -2.75 2.36
C GLY A 76 2.17 -1.25 2.49
N SER A 77 1.50 -0.81 3.56
CA SER A 77 1.21 0.61 3.77
C SER A 77 2.44 1.44 4.12
N SER A 78 3.55 0.81 4.54
CA SER A 78 4.85 1.50 4.67
C SER A 78 5.42 1.87 3.28
N CYS A 79 5.19 1.00 2.29
CA CYS A 79 5.54 1.29 0.90
C CYS A 79 4.70 2.46 0.36
N ASP A 80 3.38 2.47 0.65
CA ASP A 80 2.50 3.58 0.25
C ASP A 80 2.90 4.91 0.93
N ALA A 81 3.23 4.89 2.22
CA ALA A 81 3.74 6.06 2.94
C ALA A 81 5.03 6.60 2.29
N SER A 82 5.95 5.70 1.94
CA SER A 82 7.18 6.06 1.23
C SER A 82 6.89 6.68 -0.13
N HIS A 83 6.01 6.06 -0.90
CA HIS A 83 5.62 6.54 -2.22
C HIS A 83 4.99 7.94 -2.13
N PHE A 84 4.05 8.11 -1.20
CA PHE A 84 3.38 9.38 -0.96
C PHE A 84 4.37 10.49 -0.57
N ALA A 85 5.34 10.23 0.31
CA ALA A 85 6.37 11.21 0.64
C ALA A 85 7.23 11.60 -0.57
N VAL A 86 7.60 10.63 -1.42
CA VAL A 86 8.40 10.86 -2.63
C VAL A 86 7.66 11.71 -3.64
N GLU A 87 6.37 11.48 -3.88
CA GLU A 87 5.58 12.27 -4.84
C GLU A 87 5.51 13.76 -4.46
N PHE A 88 5.53 14.10 -3.17
CA PHE A 88 5.55 15.48 -2.71
C PHE A 88 6.94 16.11 -2.81
N GLN A 89 7.99 15.34 -2.51
CA GLN A 89 9.37 15.81 -2.63
C GLN A 89 9.82 15.95 -4.10
N HIS A 90 9.33 15.08 -4.98
CA HIS A 90 9.68 14.99 -6.39
C HIS A 90 8.41 14.93 -7.26
N PRO A 91 7.70 16.06 -7.44
CA PRO A 91 6.44 16.07 -8.18
C PRO A 91 6.61 15.56 -9.62
N VAL A 92 5.76 14.62 -10.02
CA VAL A 92 5.75 14.03 -11.38
C VAL A 92 5.45 15.08 -12.46
N THR A 93 4.80 16.18 -12.10
CA THR A 93 4.49 17.29 -13.02
C THR A 93 5.60 18.35 -12.98
N ALA A 94 6.19 18.60 -14.15
CA ALA A 94 7.25 19.60 -14.32
C ALA A 94 6.80 21.01 -13.89
N GLY A 95 7.70 21.75 -13.25
CA GLY A 95 7.47 23.13 -12.81
C GLY A 95 6.77 23.28 -11.46
N ARG A 96 6.42 22.20 -10.77
CA ARG A 96 5.90 22.27 -9.40
C ARG A 96 7.05 22.24 -8.38
N PRO A 97 7.02 23.11 -7.35
CA PRO A 97 8.02 23.07 -6.31
C PRO A 97 7.90 21.79 -5.48
N SER A 98 9.04 21.31 -5.00
CA SER A 98 9.10 20.26 -3.97
C SER A 98 8.36 20.73 -2.71
N LEU A 99 7.58 19.83 -2.12
CA LEU A 99 6.87 20.06 -0.87
C LEU A 99 7.48 19.22 0.25
N PRO A 100 7.68 19.78 1.46
CA PRO A 100 8.27 19.05 2.57
C PRO A 100 7.35 17.92 3.02
N ALA A 101 7.84 16.68 2.89
CA ALA A 101 7.15 15.46 3.30
C ALA A 101 8.17 14.45 3.84
N TRP A 102 7.82 13.65 4.84
CA TRP A 102 8.68 12.59 5.37
C TRP A 102 7.90 11.30 5.60
N ASN A 103 8.53 10.16 5.30
CA ASN A 103 8.07 8.87 5.79
C ASN A 103 8.79 8.55 7.11
N LEU A 104 8.03 8.34 8.18
CA LEU A 104 8.57 8.04 9.51
C LEU A 104 9.08 6.60 9.65
N THR A 105 8.75 5.71 8.70
CA THR A 105 9.14 4.29 8.76
C THR A 105 10.33 3.94 7.87
N ILE A 106 10.94 4.91 7.19
CA ILE A 106 12.03 4.66 6.23
C ILE A 106 13.39 4.44 6.91
N ASP A 107 13.61 5.05 8.08
CA ASP A 107 14.84 4.86 8.85
C ASP A 107 14.71 3.60 9.71
N THR A 108 15.28 2.51 9.21
CA THR A 108 15.22 1.21 9.88
C THR A 108 15.95 1.21 11.22
N ALA A 109 17.02 2.00 11.37
CA ALA A 109 17.79 2.06 12.61
C ALA A 109 17.00 2.81 13.69
N LEU A 110 16.42 3.97 13.33
CA LEU A 110 15.50 4.70 14.21
C LEU A 110 14.32 3.83 14.60
N PHE A 111 13.67 3.19 13.61
CA PHE A 111 12.48 2.39 13.83
C PHE A 111 12.77 1.20 14.74
N SER A 112 13.86 0.46 14.50
CA SER A 112 14.23 -0.69 15.33
C SER A 112 14.65 -0.29 16.74
N ALA A 113 15.35 0.84 16.90
CA ALA A 113 15.75 1.34 18.21
C ALA A 113 14.52 1.73 19.04
N VAL A 114 13.60 2.52 18.46
CA VAL A 114 12.37 2.92 19.16
C VAL A 114 11.49 1.72 19.50
N ALA A 115 11.29 0.80 18.56
CA ALA A 115 10.48 -0.40 18.78
C ALA A 115 11.07 -1.31 19.88
N ASN A 116 12.40 -1.43 19.94
CA ASN A 116 13.07 -2.20 20.98
C ASN A 116 13.03 -1.50 22.35
N ASP A 117 13.31 -0.21 22.38
CA ASP A 117 13.55 0.53 23.62
C ASP A 117 12.25 1.02 24.29
N VAL A 118 11.20 1.29 23.50
CA VAL A 118 9.92 1.85 23.97
C VAL A 118 8.77 0.85 23.88
N GLY A 119 8.72 0.04 22.81
CA GLY A 119 7.62 -0.87 22.49
C GLY A 119 6.64 -0.30 21.47
#